data_AF-A0A0F9JPU8-F1
#
_entry.id   AF-A0A0F9JPU8-F1
#
_cell.length_a   1.000
_cell.length_b   1.000
_cell.length_c   1.000
_cell.angle_alpha   90.00
_cell.angle_beta   90.00
_cell.angle_gamma   90.00
#
_symmetry.space_group_name_H-M   'P 1'
#
loop_
_entity.id
_entity.type
_entity.pdbx_description
1 polymer ?
#
loop_
_entity_poly.entity_id
_entity_poly.type
_entity_poly.pdbx_seq_one_letter_code
_entity_poly.pdbx_strand_id
1 'polypeptide(L)'
;MATYTYDLATEIGQVRLTIGDTDIIPTSDAIFSDEEIQYFLTAEGSVEMASAAALETMATSSARLGKMQKTLNYTKDTRGVAKGLLEMAAALRAREAPAYGAAEKAYSDMSARDIILRDALREG
;
A
#
# COMPACT_ATOMS: atom_id res chain seq x y z
N MET A 1 2.37 13.24 -24.15
CA MET A 1 1.00 12.86 -23.76
C MET A 1 1.16 11.67 -22.83
N ALA A 2 0.35 11.56 -21.78
CA ALA A 2 0.40 10.41 -20.89
C ALA A 2 0.01 9.14 -21.66
N THR A 3 0.82 8.09 -21.52
CA THR A 3 0.60 6.81 -22.20
C THR A 3 -0.03 5.82 -21.23
N TYR A 4 -0.91 4.95 -21.74
CA TYR A 4 -1.56 3.92 -20.94
C TYR A 4 -1.55 2.60 -21.70
N THR A 5 -0.82 1.63 -21.16
CA THR A 5 -0.63 0.31 -21.77
C THR A 5 -0.91 -0.78 -20.76
N TYR A 6 -1.60 -1.85 -21.19
CA TYR A 6 -1.80 -3.05 -20.38
C TYR A 6 -1.20 -4.26 -21.09
N ASP A 7 0.05 -4.59 -20.74
CA ASP A 7 0.75 -5.78 -21.21
C ASP A 7 1.47 -6.48 -20.06
N LEU A 8 1.02 -7.69 -19.71
CA LEU A 8 1.57 -8.49 -18.61
C LEU A 8 2.99 -9.02 -18.88
N ALA A 9 3.47 -8.97 -20.12
CA ALA A 9 4.85 -9.25 -20.45
C ALA A 9 5.81 -8.13 -19.98
N THR A 10 5.27 -6.95 -19.66
CA THR A 10 6.04 -5.81 -19.17
C THR A 10 5.89 -5.64 -17.66
N GLU A 11 6.93 -5.13 -17.01
CA GLU A 11 6.90 -4.78 -15.59
C GLU A 11 5.80 -3.73 -15.30
N ILE A 12 5.56 -2.80 -16.23
CA ILE A 12 4.48 -1.80 -16.13
C ILE A 12 3.12 -2.49 -16.01
N GLY A 13 2.80 -3.44 -16.89
CA GLY A 13 1.53 -4.17 -16.84
C GLY A 13 1.39 -5.05 -15.58
N GLN A 14 2.50 -5.59 -15.07
CA GLN A 14 2.51 -6.34 -13.82
C GLN A 14 2.22 -5.45 -12.60
N VAL A 15 2.81 -4.25 -12.54
CA VAL A 15 2.49 -3.26 -11.50
C VAL A 15 1.01 -2.86 -11.59
N ARG A 16 0.51 -2.54 -12.79
CA ARG A 16 -0.91 -2.18 -13.00
C ARG A 16 -1.87 -3.25 -12.49
N LEU A 17 -1.63 -4.52 -12.83
CA LEU A 17 -2.44 -5.63 -12.36
C LEU A 17 -2.40 -5.72 -10.82
N THR A 18 -1.23 -5.57 -10.22
CA THR A 18 -1.02 -5.69 -8.78
C THR A 18 -1.75 -4.61 -8.00
N ILE A 19 -1.77 -3.38 -8.50
CA ILE A 19 -2.46 -2.26 -7.85
C ILE A 19 -3.94 -2.13 -8.24
N GLY A 20 -4.41 -2.96 -9.19
CA GLY A 20 -5.76 -2.93 -9.72
C GLY A 20 -6.03 -1.77 -10.69
N ASP A 21 -4.99 -1.17 -11.27
CA ASP A 21 -5.06 -0.04 -12.20
C ASP A 21 -5.16 -0.51 -13.66
N THR A 22 -6.21 -1.29 -13.96
CA THR A 22 -6.39 -1.99 -15.24
C THR A 22 -7.39 -1.32 -16.18
N ASP A 23 -8.06 -0.25 -15.76
CA ASP A 23 -9.17 0.38 -16.50
C ASP A 23 -8.67 1.34 -17.60
N ILE A 24 -7.99 0.77 -18.59
CA ILE A 24 -7.28 1.52 -19.64
C ILE A 24 -8.08 1.59 -20.95
N ILE A 25 -8.76 0.50 -21.33
CA ILE A 25 -9.51 0.40 -22.58
C ILE A 25 -10.96 0.04 -22.24
N PRO A 26 -11.96 0.83 -22.67
CA PRO A 26 -11.91 1.97 -23.60
C PRO A 26 -11.86 3.36 -22.94
N THR A 27 -11.81 3.44 -21.62
CA THR A 27 -12.08 4.66 -20.84
C THR A 27 -10.84 5.50 -20.53
N SER A 28 -9.64 4.92 -20.54
CA SER A 28 -8.39 5.56 -20.07
C SER A 28 -8.54 6.21 -18.68
N ASP A 29 -9.33 5.59 -17.81
CA ASP A 29 -9.61 6.04 -16.44
C ASP A 29 -8.57 5.52 -15.43
N ALA A 30 -7.44 5.02 -15.93
CA ALA A 30 -6.32 4.60 -15.12
C ALA A 30 -5.82 5.74 -14.23
N ILE A 31 -5.52 5.40 -12.99
CA ILE A 31 -5.08 6.34 -11.94
C ILE A 31 -3.66 6.81 -12.23
N PHE A 32 -2.81 5.94 -12.76
CA PHE A 32 -1.43 6.25 -13.09
C PHE A 32 -1.15 6.11 -14.58
N SER A 33 -0.31 6.99 -15.12
CA SER A 33 0.23 6.83 -16.47
C SER A 33 1.41 5.85 -16.51
N ASP A 34 1.74 5.34 -17.69
CA ASP A 34 2.89 4.45 -17.88
C ASP A 34 4.20 5.12 -17.44
N GLU A 35 4.32 6.45 -17.63
CA GLU A 35 5.49 7.22 -17.19
C GLU A 35 5.60 7.31 -15.66
N GLU A 36 4.47 7.40 -14.95
CA GLU A 36 4.44 7.41 -13.48
C GLU A 36 4.77 6.02 -12.92
N ILE A 37 4.26 4.96 -13.54
CA ILE A 37 4.59 3.58 -13.17
C ILE A 37 6.08 3.29 -13.44
N GLN A 38 6.60 3.77 -14.56
CA GLN A 38 8.03 3.67 -14.87
C GLN A 38 8.89 4.40 -13.84
N TYR A 39 8.44 5.54 -13.32
CA TYR A 39 9.13 6.23 -12.23
C TYR A 39 9.18 5.36 -10.97
N PHE A 40 8.08 4.75 -10.54
CA PHE A 40 8.06 3.87 -9.37
C PHE A 40 8.97 2.65 -9.54
N LEU A 41 8.96 2.02 -10.73
CA LEU A 41 9.87 0.92 -11.07
C LEU A 41 11.33 1.35 -11.00
N THR A 42 11.66 2.54 -11.50
CA THR A 42 13.03 3.05 -11.49
C THR A 42 13.50 3.42 -10.08
N ALA A 43 12.59 3.95 -9.25
CA ALA A 43 12.91 4.39 -7.89
C ALA A 43 13.11 3.20 -6.94
N GLU A 44 12.31 2.15 -7.07
CA GLU A 44 12.27 1.03 -6.14
C GLU A 44 13.03 -0.21 -6.66
N GLY A 45 13.19 -0.35 -7.97
CA GLY A 45 13.99 -1.41 -8.60
C GLY A 45 13.31 -2.78 -8.70
N SER A 46 12.08 -2.93 -8.21
CA SER A 46 11.28 -4.15 -8.37
C SER A 46 9.79 -3.86 -8.57
N VAL A 47 9.08 -4.83 -9.15
CA VAL A 47 7.64 -4.74 -9.41
C VAL A 47 6.85 -4.66 -8.11
N GLU A 48 7.24 -5.45 -7.10
CA GLU A 48 6.58 -5.51 -5.80
C GLU A 48 6.71 -4.20 -5.03
N MET A 49 7.90 -3.61 -5.00
CA MET A 49 8.14 -2.35 -4.28
C MET A 49 7.56 -1.15 -5.03
N ALA A 50 7.64 -1.14 -6.36
CA ALA A 50 6.95 -0.15 -7.18
C ALA A 50 5.43 -0.19 -6.95
N SER A 51 4.85 -1.39 -6.87
CA SER A 51 3.43 -1.58 -6.55
C SER A 51 3.11 -1.05 -5.14
N ALA A 52 3.96 -1.34 -4.15
CA ALA A 52 3.78 -0.80 -2.79
C ALA A 52 3.80 0.74 -2.78
N ALA A 53 4.76 1.37 -3.46
CA ALA A 53 4.86 2.82 -3.56
C ALA A 53 3.65 3.46 -4.27
N ALA A 54 3.16 2.83 -5.34
CA ALA A 54 1.94 3.26 -6.03
C ALA A 54 0.70 3.15 -5.13
N LEU A 55 0.55 2.05 -4.37
CA LEU A 55 -0.55 1.86 -3.42
C LEU A 55 -0.52 2.90 -2.28
N GLU A 56 0.65 3.26 -1.76
CA GLU A 56 0.79 4.32 -0.75
C GLU A 56 0.40 5.70 -1.27
N THR A 57 0.78 5.99 -2.51
CA THR A 57 0.42 7.24 -3.19
C THR A 57 -1.11 7.31 -3.38
N MET A 58 -1.72 6.20 -3.82
CA MET A 58 -3.17 6.07 -3.96
C MET A 58 -3.92 6.18 -2.61
N ALA A 59 -3.36 5.59 -1.54
CA ALA A 59 -3.89 5.70 -0.19
C ALA A 59 -3.83 7.14 0.34
N THR A 60 -2.74 7.86 0.08
CA THR A 60 -2.57 9.25 0.48
C THR A 60 -3.56 10.17 -0.25
N SER A 61 -3.77 9.92 -1.55
CA SER A 61 -4.78 10.63 -2.36
C SER A 61 -6.20 10.36 -1.85
N SER A 62 -6.53 9.09 -1.57
CA SER A 62 -7.84 8.69 -1.03
C SER A 62 -8.11 9.27 0.36
N ALA A 63 -7.11 9.30 1.24
CA ALA A 63 -7.21 9.91 2.56
C ALA A 63 -7.40 11.43 2.48
N ARG A 64 -6.78 12.10 1.50
CA ARG A 64 -7.00 13.53 1.21
C ARG A 64 -8.42 13.77 0.69
N LEU A 65 -8.92 12.92 -0.22
CA LEU A 65 -10.28 13.01 -0.77
C LEU A 65 -11.34 12.80 0.32
N GLY A 66 -11.11 11.85 1.23
CA GLY A 66 -11.97 11.62 2.40
C GLY A 66 -12.11 12.80 3.35
N LYS A 67 -11.04 13.61 3.50
CA LYS A 67 -11.10 14.87 4.26
C LYS A 67 -11.95 15.93 3.56
N MET A 68 -11.98 15.94 2.22
CA MET A 68 -12.81 16.87 1.42
C MET A 68 -14.28 16.42 1.32
N GLN A 69 -14.57 15.12 1.28
CA GLN A 69 -15.94 14.59 1.11
C GLN A 69 -16.82 14.65 2.36
N LYS A 70 -16.26 14.94 3.55
CA LYS A 70 -17.05 15.16 4.78
C LYS A 70 -17.97 16.39 4.73
N THR A 71 -17.97 17.16 3.65
CA THR A 71 -18.63 18.46 3.56
C THR A 71 -20.10 18.41 3.06
N LEU A 72 -20.58 17.34 2.42
CA LEU A 72 -21.96 17.27 1.91
C LEU A 72 -22.57 15.86 2.02
N ASN A 73 -23.13 15.51 3.20
CA ASN A 73 -24.11 14.43 3.47
C ASN A 73 -23.96 13.03 2.84
N TYR A 74 -22.80 12.68 2.27
CA TYR A 74 -22.51 11.35 1.74
C TYR A 74 -21.19 10.86 2.35
N THR A 75 -21.26 9.79 3.14
CA THR A 75 -20.08 9.21 3.79
C THR A 75 -19.55 8.08 2.92
N LYS A 76 -18.56 8.36 2.05
CA LYS A 76 -17.69 7.30 1.49
C LYS A 76 -16.66 6.92 2.54
N ASP A 77 -16.53 5.63 2.85
CA ASP A 77 -15.47 5.13 3.74
C ASP A 77 -14.10 5.09 3.04
N THR A 78 -13.63 6.28 2.72
CA THR A 78 -12.30 6.55 2.15
C THR A 78 -11.17 6.21 3.11
N ARG A 79 -11.46 6.14 4.43
CA ARG A 79 -10.47 5.78 5.46
C ARG A 79 -10.24 4.27 5.52
N GLY A 80 -11.31 3.48 5.42
CA GLY A 80 -11.24 2.02 5.30
C GLY A 80 -10.48 1.59 4.05
N VAL A 81 -10.76 2.25 2.91
CA VAL A 81 -10.01 2.02 1.67
C VAL A 81 -8.54 2.38 1.84
N ALA A 82 -8.21 3.57 2.36
CA ALA A 82 -6.81 3.97 2.57
C ALA A 82 -6.06 3.00 3.51
N LYS A 83 -6.72 2.51 4.56
CA LYS A 83 -6.13 1.51 5.47
C LYS A 83 -5.85 0.19 4.75
N GLY A 84 -6.78 -0.32 3.95
CA GLY A 84 -6.58 -1.56 3.17
C GLY A 84 -5.43 -1.43 2.15
N LEU A 85 -5.32 -0.29 1.48
CA LEU A 85 -4.20 -0.02 0.56
C LEU A 85 -2.84 0.01 1.28
N LEU A 86 -2.76 0.61 2.47
CA LEU A 86 -1.54 0.61 3.29
C LEU A 86 -1.18 -0.78 3.81
N GLU A 87 -2.16 -1.60 4.20
CA GLU A 87 -1.93 -2.98 4.61
C GLU A 87 -1.38 -3.84 3.47
N MET A 88 -1.90 -3.65 2.24
CA MET A 88 -1.38 -4.32 1.05
C MET A 88 0.05 -3.87 0.72
N ALA A 89 0.33 -2.56 0.78
CA ALA A 89 1.69 -2.04 0.59
C ALA A 89 2.67 -2.62 1.62
N ALA A 90 2.28 -2.69 2.89
CA ALA A 90 3.09 -3.29 3.95
C ALA A 90 3.36 -4.79 3.71
N ALA A 91 2.37 -5.53 3.22
CA ALA A 91 2.52 -6.96 2.90
C ALA A 91 3.48 -7.19 1.72
N LEU A 92 3.46 -6.31 0.70
CA LEU A 92 4.38 -6.38 -0.44
C LEU A 92 5.83 -6.11 -0.01
N ARG A 93 6.05 -5.08 0.82
CA ARG A 93 7.38 -4.80 1.38
C ARG A 93 7.89 -5.92 2.29
N ALA A 94 6.99 -6.53 3.08
CA ALA A 94 7.36 -7.66 3.93
C ALA A 94 7.72 -8.93 3.14
N ARG A 95 7.22 -9.09 1.91
CA ARG A 95 7.52 -10.23 1.04
C ARG A 95 8.93 -10.15 0.44
N GLU A 96 9.44 -8.94 0.21
CA GLU A 96 10.81 -8.71 -0.25
C GLU A 96 11.85 -8.61 0.88
N ALA A 97 11.42 -8.23 2.09
CA ALA A 97 12.32 -8.21 3.23
C ALA A 97 12.91 -9.62 3.49
N PRO A 98 14.24 -9.78 3.67
CA PRO A 98 14.82 -11.08 3.98
C PRO A 98 14.17 -11.65 5.24
N ALA A 99 13.79 -12.93 5.18
CA ALA A 99 13.00 -13.68 6.17
C ALA A 99 13.53 -13.73 7.62
N TYR A 100 14.59 -12.97 7.95
CA TYR A 100 15.19 -12.90 9.28
C TYR A 100 14.45 -11.97 10.26
N GLY A 101 13.63 -11.01 9.80
CA GLY A 101 12.98 -10.03 10.69
C GLY A 101 11.63 -10.43 11.28
N ALA A 102 10.93 -11.39 10.67
CA ALA A 102 9.59 -11.80 11.13
C ALA A 102 9.63 -12.78 12.31
N ALA A 103 10.74 -13.51 12.48
CA ALA A 103 10.92 -14.46 13.58
C ALA A 103 11.15 -13.79 14.94
N GLU A 104 11.80 -12.62 15.00
CA GLU A 104 12.07 -11.91 16.27
C GLU A 104 10.81 -11.31 16.91
N LYS A 105 9.78 -10.95 16.13
CA LYS A 105 8.52 -10.43 16.69
C LYS A 105 7.63 -11.51 17.30
N ALA A 106 7.81 -12.76 16.89
CA ALA A 106 7.04 -13.90 17.40
C ALA A 106 7.63 -14.50 18.69
N TYR A 107 8.94 -14.31 18.93
CA TYR A 107 9.60 -14.79 20.14
C TYR A 107 9.80 -13.66 21.14
N SER A 108 8.78 -13.40 21.94
CA SER A 108 9.01 -13.33 23.38
C SER A 108 7.67 -13.36 24.11
N ASP A 109 7.14 -14.54 24.45
CA ASP A 109 6.18 -14.67 25.56
C ASP A 109 6.71 -13.98 26.84
N MET A 110 8.04 -13.81 26.94
CA MET A 110 8.72 -13.03 27.96
C MET A 110 8.44 -11.52 27.85
N SER A 111 8.29 -10.92 26.65
CA SER A 111 8.01 -9.49 26.47
C SER A 111 6.56 -9.18 26.78
N ALA A 112 5.63 -10.06 26.40
CA ALA A 112 4.23 -9.96 26.82
C ALA A 112 4.10 -10.05 28.35
N ARG A 113 4.83 -10.98 28.99
CA ARG A 113 4.88 -11.09 30.46
C ARG A 113 5.53 -9.89 31.13
N ASP A 114 6.62 -9.36 30.58
CA ASP A 114 7.32 -8.19 31.15
C ASP A 114 6.47 -6.92 31.05
N ILE A 115 5.67 -6.77 29.97
CA ILE A 115 4.69 -5.68 29.86
C ILE A 115 3.61 -5.81 30.94
N ILE A 116 3.01 -7.00 31.09
CA ILE A 116 1.96 -7.24 32.11
C ILE A 116 2.51 -7.03 33.53
N LEU A 117 3.74 -7.47 33.81
CA LEU A 117 4.37 -7.33 35.13
C LEU A 117 4.66 -5.85 35.46
N ARG A 118 5.11 -5.07 34.48
CA ARG A 118 5.37 -3.64 34.65
C ARG A 118 4.09 -2.83 34.86
N ASP A 119 3.01 -3.19 34.18
CA ASP A 119 1.71 -2.56 34.40
C ASP A 119 1.18 -2.88 35.82
N ALA A 120 1.30 -4.13 36.27
CA ALA A 120 0.91 -4.52 37.63
C ALA A 120 1.72 -3.82 38.74
N LEU A 121 3.00 -3.52 38.51
CA LEU A 121 3.87 -2.79 39.45
C LEU A 121 3.61 -1.28 39.48
N ARG A 122 2.90 -0.73 38.49
CA ARG A 122 2.60 0.71 38.41
C ARG A 122 1.30 1.08 39.13
N GLU A 123 0.42 0.12 39.34
CA GLU A 123 -0.89 0.27 39.98
C GLU A 123 -0.91 -0.16 41.47
N GLY A 124 0.22 -0.61 42.02
CA GLY A 124 0.43 -0.89 43.45
C GLY A 124 1.28 0.17 44.13
#